data_AF-A0A1D7V0Y7-F1
#
_entry.id   AF-A0A1D7V0Y7-F1
#
_cell.length_a   1.000
_cell.length_b   1.000
_cell.length_c   1.000
_cell.angle_alpha   90.00
_cell.angle_beta   90.00
_cell.angle_gamma   90.00
#
_symmetry.space_group_name_H-M   'P 1'
#
loop_
_entity.id
_entity.type
_entity.pdbx_description
1 polymer ?
#
loop_
_entity_poly.entity_id
_entity_poly.type
_entity_poly.pdbx_seq_one_letter_code
_entity_poly.pdbx_strand_id
1 'polypeptide(L)'
;MRCFIGFCFLGIFWFLLSCSKAEKVEMDSSKGGVGMFVNILPVIFPVSENPFDLTILPQSLNEGQSVSITLTLKTRKESNEEYRFAWADTAGSPTVSPATFIYASGVNSTDLTLNPIDNDCLEDTMILNATRVSDSKVFSLSFKVVEADKCIFLASNSTTPGASGPGFTGNLGGIAGADAKCQAEKPADLPGNASEYKALLGITATRNPTQAPSTPATDWPLKIGVRYFSYSASAPEGALIGTTVSNGIGSGSGIFSFPLNSSIDHLSDGSALNFWTGLGSSFDPIGGSYNCSSYTDGTSGYGYYGLRGNTSSSSVSSYYFACSSPARLICIRQ
;
A
#
# COMPACT_ATOMS: atom_id res chain seq x y z
N MET A 1 71.06 2.91 -31.57
CA MET A 1 71.56 3.45 -30.28
C MET A 1 70.68 2.84 -29.19
N ARG A 2 71.18 1.83 -28.46
CA ARG A 2 71.81 1.94 -27.11
C ARG A 2 70.88 2.66 -26.12
N CYS A 3 70.54 2.19 -24.92
CA CYS A 3 70.92 1.05 -24.06
C CYS A 3 70.07 1.21 -22.77
N PHE A 4 69.42 0.16 -22.22
CA PHE A 4 69.72 -0.54 -20.93
C PHE A 4 69.47 0.26 -19.62
N ILE A 5 69.15 -0.24 -18.41
CA ILE A 5 68.97 -1.51 -17.62
C ILE A 5 68.29 -1.02 -16.31
N GLY A 6 67.51 -1.76 -15.50
CA GLY A 6 67.53 -3.17 -15.13
C GLY A 6 66.35 -3.54 -14.21
N PHE A 7 65.94 -4.82 -14.15
CA PHE A 7 66.41 -5.90 -13.23
C PHE A 7 66.05 -5.60 -11.74
N CYS A 8 65.50 -6.50 -10.90
CA CYS A 8 65.15 -7.93 -10.97
C CYS A 8 64.47 -8.37 -9.64
N PHE A 9 64.13 -9.67 -9.56
CA PHE A 9 63.65 -10.52 -8.43
C PHE A 9 62.13 -10.66 -8.31
N LEU A 10 61.46 -11.78 -8.62
CA LEU A 10 61.70 -13.25 -8.61
C LEU A 10 61.76 -13.92 -7.23
N GLY A 11 60.77 -14.80 -6.98
CA GLY A 11 60.69 -15.81 -5.89
C GLY A 11 59.25 -15.91 -5.34
N ILE A 12 58.34 -16.76 -5.85
CA ILE A 12 58.17 -18.22 -5.64
C ILE A 12 58.12 -18.65 -4.16
N PHE A 13 56.93 -19.03 -3.67
CA PHE A 13 56.61 -20.18 -2.77
C PHE A 13 55.07 -20.17 -2.54
N TRP A 14 54.25 -21.01 -3.18
CA TRP A 14 53.93 -22.44 -2.98
C TRP A 14 53.24 -22.80 -1.64
N PHE A 15 52.00 -23.33 -1.79
CA PHE A 15 51.12 -24.05 -0.85
C PHE A 15 50.57 -23.24 0.35
N LEU A 16 49.25 -23.20 0.60
CA LEU A 16 48.44 -24.32 1.06
C LEU A 16 46.98 -24.24 0.58
N LEU A 17 46.56 -25.32 -0.08
CA LEU A 17 45.16 -25.76 -0.20
C LEU A 17 44.73 -26.36 1.13
N SER A 18 43.69 -25.82 1.76
CA SER A 18 42.93 -26.53 2.81
C SER A 18 41.60 -26.98 2.23
N CYS A 19 41.66 -28.12 1.54
CA CYS A 19 40.52 -28.95 1.19
C CYS A 19 40.11 -29.71 2.47
N SER A 20 38.96 -29.38 3.06
CA SER A 20 38.35 -30.19 4.10
C SER A 20 37.93 -31.54 3.48
N LYS A 21 38.69 -32.59 3.81
CA LYS A 21 38.32 -33.98 3.53
C LYS A 21 37.05 -34.31 4.32
N ALA A 22 35.98 -34.67 3.61
CA ALA A 22 34.91 -35.48 4.17
C ALA A 22 35.45 -36.91 4.37
N GLU A 23 35.42 -37.37 5.61
CA GLU A 23 35.81 -38.72 6.00
C GLU A 23 34.71 -39.71 5.55
N LYS A 24 35.10 -40.79 4.87
CA LYS A 24 34.20 -41.90 4.56
C LYS A 24 34.00 -42.71 5.84
N VAL A 25 32.77 -42.80 6.31
CA VAL A 25 32.38 -43.79 7.31
C VAL A 25 32.35 -45.15 6.63
N GLU A 26 33.34 -45.99 6.92
CA GLU A 26 33.31 -47.40 6.53
C GLU A 26 32.37 -48.15 7.48
N MET A 27 31.28 -48.69 6.93
CA MET A 27 30.33 -49.54 7.63
C MET A 27 30.89 -50.96 7.60
N ASP A 28 31.56 -51.37 8.68
CA ASP A 28 31.99 -52.75 8.90
C ASP A 28 30.74 -53.65 9.05
N SER A 29 30.51 -54.45 8.02
CA SER A 29 29.56 -55.54 8.02
C SER A 29 30.33 -56.84 8.10
N SER A 30 30.70 -57.27 9.31
CA SER A 30 30.91 -58.68 9.59
C SER A 30 30.85 -59.01 11.08
N LYS A 31 30.24 -60.17 11.36
CA LYS A 31 30.17 -60.90 12.65
C LYS A 31 28.95 -60.62 13.54
N GLY A 32 27.85 -61.26 13.14
CA GLY A 32 27.29 -62.38 13.91
C GLY A 32 26.48 -62.06 15.18
N GLY A 33 25.19 -62.38 15.11
CA GLY A 33 24.50 -62.99 16.25
C GLY A 33 23.40 -62.16 16.90
N VAL A 34 22.17 -62.55 16.60
CA VAL A 34 20.99 -62.53 17.49
C VAL A 34 20.42 -61.15 17.88
N GLY A 35 19.36 -60.76 17.15
CA GLY A 35 18.13 -60.24 17.75
C GLY A 35 18.10 -58.77 18.18
N MET A 36 17.65 -57.89 17.29
CA MET A 36 16.57 -56.92 17.57
C MET A 36 16.17 -56.23 16.26
N PHE A 37 14.95 -56.48 15.77
CA PHE A 37 14.35 -55.62 14.76
C PHE A 37 13.97 -54.31 15.44
N VAL A 38 14.80 -53.27 15.31
CA VAL A 38 14.39 -51.91 15.65
C VAL A 38 13.56 -51.39 14.49
N ASN A 39 12.24 -51.43 14.66
CA ASN A 39 11.29 -50.66 13.87
C ASN A 39 11.60 -49.18 14.07
N ILE A 40 12.48 -48.62 13.23
CA ILE A 40 12.57 -47.17 13.07
C ILE A 40 11.38 -46.78 12.20
N LEU A 41 10.23 -46.64 12.85
CA LEU A 41 9.13 -45.86 12.30
C LEU A 41 9.71 -44.48 11.95
N PRO A 42 9.48 -43.94 10.75
CA PRO A 42 9.70 -42.53 10.54
C PRO A 42 8.82 -41.82 11.56
N VAL A 43 9.43 -41.09 12.49
CA VAL A 43 8.70 -40.14 13.33
C VAL A 43 8.21 -39.08 12.36
N ILE A 44 6.99 -39.28 11.86
CA ILE A 44 6.20 -38.24 11.22
C ILE A 44 5.94 -37.26 12.36
N PHE A 45 6.78 -36.24 12.49
CA PHE A 45 6.45 -35.10 13.33
C PHE A 45 5.09 -34.61 12.85
N PRO A 46 4.04 -34.63 13.69
CA PRO A 46 2.78 -34.03 13.28
C PRO A 46 3.07 -32.55 13.07
N VAL A 47 3.00 -32.12 11.80
CA VAL A 47 2.86 -30.71 11.49
C VAL A 47 1.68 -30.25 12.33
N SER A 48 1.93 -29.38 13.29
CA SER A 48 0.92 -28.94 14.22
C SER A 48 -0.14 -28.19 13.44
N GLU A 49 -1.21 -28.88 13.06
CA GLU A 49 -2.34 -28.25 12.39
C GLU A 49 -2.86 -27.09 13.23
N ASN A 50 -3.31 -26.03 12.56
CA ASN A 50 -3.92 -24.90 13.23
C ASN A 50 -5.11 -25.41 14.08
N PRO A 51 -5.12 -25.17 15.40
CA PRO A 51 -6.12 -25.71 16.31
C PRO A 51 -7.48 -25.01 16.16
N PHE A 52 -7.52 -23.87 15.47
CA PHE A 52 -8.73 -23.08 15.26
C PHE A 52 -9.49 -23.53 14.00
N ASP A 53 -10.82 -23.49 14.09
CA ASP A 53 -11.69 -23.61 12.92
C ASP A 53 -11.69 -22.29 12.16
N LEU A 54 -10.94 -22.25 11.05
CA LEU A 54 -10.82 -21.05 10.22
C LEU A 54 -12.01 -20.89 9.26
N THR A 55 -12.88 -21.90 9.12
CA THR A 55 -13.97 -21.89 8.13
C THR A 55 -15.12 -20.95 8.51
N ILE A 56 -15.20 -20.59 9.79
CA ILE A 56 -16.23 -19.72 10.36
C ILE A 56 -15.76 -18.26 10.51
N LEU A 57 -14.50 -17.96 10.19
CA LEU A 57 -13.96 -16.61 10.30
C LEU A 57 -14.38 -15.75 9.10
N PRO A 58 -14.60 -14.44 9.29
CA PRO A 58 -14.80 -13.54 8.17
C PRO A 58 -13.57 -13.53 7.26
N GLN A 59 -13.80 -13.54 5.95
CA GLN A 59 -12.71 -13.50 4.96
C GLN A 59 -12.06 -12.12 4.86
N SER A 60 -12.80 -11.06 5.21
CA SER A 60 -12.34 -9.68 5.14
C SER A 60 -12.84 -8.87 6.33
N LEU A 61 -12.05 -7.88 6.73
CA LEU A 61 -12.40 -6.90 7.75
C LEU A 61 -12.28 -5.49 7.15
N ASN A 62 -13.09 -4.54 7.60
CA ASN A 62 -12.94 -3.14 7.18
C ASN A 62 -11.94 -2.44 8.10
N GLU A 63 -10.99 -1.72 7.51
CA GLU A 63 -10.01 -0.93 8.24
C GLU A 63 -10.70 0.09 9.18
N GLY A 64 -10.19 0.25 10.40
CA GLY A 64 -10.70 1.17 11.41
C GLY A 64 -12.07 0.82 11.99
N GLN A 65 -12.69 -0.30 11.58
CA GLN A 65 -13.97 -0.74 12.10
C GLN A 65 -13.81 -1.91 13.07
N SER A 66 -14.28 -1.71 14.30
CA SER A 66 -14.30 -2.78 15.29
C SER A 66 -15.33 -3.87 14.94
N VAL A 67 -14.90 -5.12 14.95
CA VAL A 67 -15.68 -6.29 14.58
C VAL A 67 -15.52 -7.41 15.61
N SER A 68 -16.63 -8.02 16.00
CA SER A 68 -16.62 -9.19 16.89
C SER A 68 -16.54 -10.48 16.06
N ILE A 69 -15.55 -11.32 16.34
CA ILE A 69 -15.42 -12.66 15.76
C ILE A 69 -15.48 -13.72 16.85
N THR A 70 -15.95 -14.91 16.51
CA THR A 70 -15.92 -16.06 17.43
C THR A 70 -14.80 -17.02 17.01
N LEU A 71 -13.81 -17.18 17.86
CA LEU A 71 -12.67 -18.06 17.64
C LEU A 71 -12.90 -19.43 18.32
N THR A 72 -13.09 -20.46 17.51
CA THR A 72 -13.45 -21.81 17.97
C THR A 72 -12.31 -22.81 17.76
N LEU A 73 -11.99 -23.61 18.76
CA LEU A 73 -11.08 -24.74 18.65
C LEU A 73 -11.77 -25.91 17.91
N LYS A 74 -11.09 -26.51 16.92
CA LYS A 74 -11.57 -27.70 16.19
C LYS A 74 -11.88 -28.87 17.11
N THR A 75 -11.08 -29.00 18.17
CA THR A 75 -11.23 -30.05 19.18
C THR A 75 -11.34 -29.40 20.55
N ARG A 76 -12.39 -29.77 21.30
CA ARG A 76 -12.53 -29.39 22.71
C ARG A 76 -11.31 -29.87 23.49
N LYS A 77 -10.80 -29.02 24.39
CA LYS A 77 -9.67 -29.36 25.24
C LYS A 77 -10.15 -29.92 26.57
N GLU A 78 -9.50 -31.00 26.99
CA GLU A 78 -9.72 -31.67 28.28
C GLU A 78 -9.03 -30.92 29.44
N SER A 79 -8.03 -30.09 29.13
CA SER A 79 -7.26 -29.27 30.07
C SER A 79 -7.26 -27.80 29.64
N ASN A 80 -6.98 -26.90 30.59
CA ASN A 80 -6.96 -25.47 30.33
C ASN A 80 -5.81 -25.11 29.38
N GLU A 81 -6.09 -24.33 28.34
CA GLU A 81 -5.09 -23.86 27.38
C GLU A 81 -5.22 -22.34 27.21
N GLU A 82 -4.11 -21.62 27.45
CA GLU A 82 -4.07 -20.16 27.34
C GLU A 82 -3.47 -19.73 26.00
N TYR A 83 -4.10 -18.75 25.37
CA TYR A 83 -3.64 -18.11 24.13
C TYR A 83 -3.52 -16.60 24.33
N ARG A 84 -2.45 -16.04 23.76
CA ARG A 84 -2.21 -14.60 23.64
C ARG A 84 -2.42 -14.18 22.20
N PHE A 85 -3.19 -13.13 21.98
CA PHE A 85 -3.53 -12.59 20.66
C PHE A 85 -2.82 -11.27 20.45
N ALA A 86 -2.17 -11.14 19.29
CA ALA A 86 -1.54 -9.89 18.87
C ALA A 86 -1.50 -9.83 17.35
N TRP A 87 -1.70 -8.64 16.80
CA TRP A 87 -1.44 -8.40 15.37
C TRP A 87 0.06 -8.53 15.09
N ALA A 88 0.40 -9.16 13.97
CA ALA A 88 1.77 -9.31 13.51
C ALA A 88 2.32 -7.96 13.01
N ASP A 89 1.51 -7.24 12.24
CA ASP A 89 1.75 -5.85 11.93
C ASP A 89 1.16 -4.96 13.03
N THR A 90 1.93 -3.97 13.44
CA THR A 90 1.55 -2.98 14.46
C THR A 90 1.55 -1.56 13.90
N ALA A 91 1.89 -1.38 12.62
CA ALA A 91 1.65 -0.15 11.89
C ALA A 91 0.16 0.22 12.01
N GLY A 92 -0.16 1.50 12.19
CA GLY A 92 -1.56 1.94 12.37
C GLY A 92 -2.16 1.71 13.77
N SER A 93 -1.48 0.98 14.66
CA SER A 93 -1.96 0.66 16.02
C SER A 93 -3.28 -0.16 16.04
N PRO A 94 -3.35 -1.30 15.35
CA PRO A 94 -4.50 -2.18 15.38
C PRO A 94 -4.71 -2.76 16.79
N THR A 95 -5.96 -3.10 17.13
CA THR A 95 -6.28 -3.62 18.47
C THR A 95 -7.00 -4.96 18.42
N VAL A 96 -6.84 -5.74 19.49
CA VAL A 96 -7.55 -7.00 19.75
C VAL A 96 -7.92 -7.06 21.23
N SER A 97 -9.16 -7.43 21.53
CA SER A 97 -9.66 -7.56 22.90
C SER A 97 -10.60 -8.76 23.04
N PRO A 98 -10.40 -9.63 24.04
CA PRO A 98 -9.28 -9.63 24.98
C PRO A 98 -7.97 -10.04 24.28
N ALA A 99 -6.83 -9.49 24.74
CA ALA A 99 -5.51 -9.87 24.22
C ALA A 99 -5.02 -11.23 24.74
N THR A 100 -5.71 -11.80 25.75
CA THR A 100 -5.41 -13.12 26.31
C THR A 100 -6.72 -13.82 26.62
N PHE A 101 -6.80 -15.12 26.35
CA PHE A 101 -7.94 -15.94 26.74
C PHE A 101 -7.51 -17.34 27.19
N ILE A 102 -8.23 -17.89 28.18
CA ILE A 102 -8.03 -19.24 28.69
C ILE A 102 -9.22 -20.09 28.23
N TYR A 103 -8.96 -21.04 27.34
CA TYR A 103 -9.91 -22.11 27.03
C TYR A 103 -9.91 -23.10 28.19
N ALA A 104 -10.80 -22.86 29.15
CA ALA A 104 -11.01 -23.75 30.28
C ALA A 104 -11.55 -25.11 29.81
N SER A 105 -11.37 -26.16 30.62
CA SER A 105 -11.97 -27.46 30.35
C SER A 105 -13.47 -27.31 30.09
N GLY A 106 -13.91 -27.81 28.94
CA GLY A 106 -15.30 -27.71 28.50
C GLY A 106 -15.62 -26.50 27.60
N VAL A 107 -14.77 -25.48 27.54
CA VAL A 107 -14.93 -24.30 26.69
C VAL A 107 -14.12 -24.49 25.41
N ASN A 108 -14.74 -24.24 24.25
CA ASN A 108 -14.10 -24.38 22.94
C ASN A 108 -14.18 -23.12 22.08
N SER A 109 -14.84 -22.06 22.54
CA SER A 109 -15.02 -20.81 21.80
C SER A 109 -14.78 -19.60 22.67
N THR A 110 -14.38 -18.51 22.05
CA THR A 110 -14.25 -17.18 22.67
C THR A 110 -14.55 -16.11 21.64
N ASP A 111 -15.08 -14.98 22.10
CA ASP A 111 -15.30 -13.83 21.24
C ASP A 111 -14.12 -12.87 21.35
N LEU A 112 -13.60 -12.45 20.20
CA LEU A 112 -12.57 -11.44 20.08
C LEU A 112 -13.16 -10.23 19.35
N THR A 113 -12.97 -9.05 19.92
CA THR A 113 -13.17 -7.78 19.21
C THR A 113 -11.85 -7.40 18.53
N LEU A 114 -11.88 -7.33 17.21
CA LEU A 114 -10.77 -6.94 16.36
C LEU A 114 -10.99 -5.53 15.85
N ASN A 115 -9.94 -4.72 15.76
CA ASN A 115 -9.95 -3.45 15.05
C ASN A 115 -8.69 -3.40 14.17
N PRO A 116 -8.79 -3.85 12.90
CA PRO A 116 -7.66 -3.80 11.97
C PRO A 116 -7.41 -2.36 11.58
N ILE A 117 -6.17 -1.91 11.66
CA ILE A 117 -5.70 -0.62 11.19
C ILE A 117 -4.28 -0.86 10.71
N ASP A 118 -3.97 -0.41 9.50
CA ASP A 118 -2.61 -0.36 9.00
C ASP A 118 -2.24 1.10 8.69
N ASN A 119 -1.16 1.29 7.93
CA ASN A 119 -0.66 2.61 7.60
C ASN A 119 -0.29 2.73 6.13
N ASP A 120 -1.08 2.12 5.25
CA ASP A 120 -0.99 2.37 3.83
C ASP A 120 -2.38 2.59 3.21
N CYS A 121 -2.57 2.22 1.95
CA CYS A 121 -3.81 2.41 1.22
C CYS A 121 -4.09 1.24 0.26
N LEU A 122 -3.33 0.15 0.40
CA LEU A 122 -3.39 -1.04 -0.42
C LEU A 122 -4.28 -2.08 0.25
N GLU A 123 -5.07 -2.79 -0.54
CA GLU A 123 -5.85 -3.92 -0.01
C GLU A 123 -4.88 -5.07 0.30
N ASP A 124 -4.52 -5.21 1.57
CA ASP A 124 -3.49 -6.13 2.02
C ASP A 124 -4.05 -7.26 2.91
N THR A 125 -3.15 -8.03 3.53
CA THR A 125 -3.53 -9.10 4.46
C THR A 125 -2.85 -8.90 5.80
N MET A 126 -3.65 -8.53 6.80
CA MET A 126 -3.22 -8.49 8.19
C MET A 126 -3.26 -9.89 8.82
N ILE A 127 -2.26 -10.16 9.68
CA ILE A 127 -2.13 -11.43 10.39
C ILE A 127 -2.34 -11.22 11.88
N LEU A 128 -3.32 -11.90 12.47
CA LEU A 128 -3.47 -12.04 13.91
C LEU A 128 -2.74 -13.31 14.36
N ASN A 129 -1.77 -13.16 15.26
CA ASN A 129 -1.05 -14.27 15.87
C ASN A 129 -1.73 -14.70 17.17
N ALA A 130 -2.16 -15.96 17.22
CA ALA A 130 -2.57 -16.64 18.44
C ALA A 130 -1.39 -17.48 18.96
N THR A 131 -0.75 -17.02 20.03
CA THR A 131 0.39 -17.69 20.65
C THR A 131 -0.08 -18.52 21.82
N ARG A 132 0.07 -19.85 21.73
CA ARG A 132 -0.22 -20.74 22.85
C ARG A 132 0.87 -20.60 23.92
N VAL A 133 0.47 -20.35 25.16
CA VAL A 133 1.40 -20.05 26.25
C VAL A 133 2.21 -21.29 26.68
N SER A 134 1.62 -22.48 26.63
CA SER A 134 2.25 -23.70 27.15
C SER A 134 3.50 -24.15 26.38
N ASP A 135 3.57 -23.88 25.08
CA ASP A 135 4.68 -24.30 24.21
C ASP A 135 5.17 -23.20 23.26
N SER A 136 4.70 -21.97 23.44
CA SER A 136 5.03 -20.80 22.60
C SER A 136 4.76 -21.00 21.10
N LYS A 137 3.91 -21.97 20.72
CA LYS A 137 3.54 -22.14 19.31
C LYS A 137 2.65 -20.98 18.86
N VAL A 138 2.97 -20.46 17.69
CA VAL A 138 2.23 -19.36 17.05
C VAL A 138 1.35 -19.93 15.94
N PHE A 139 0.07 -19.56 15.97
CA PHE A 139 -0.90 -19.86 14.93
C PHE A 139 -1.34 -18.55 14.29
N SER A 140 -1.21 -18.46 12.97
CA SER A 140 -1.57 -17.26 12.22
C SER A 140 -3.00 -17.35 11.69
N LEU A 141 -3.75 -16.28 11.89
CA LEU A 141 -5.08 -16.05 11.33
C LEU A 141 -4.95 -14.88 10.35
N SER A 142 -5.25 -15.12 9.09
CA SER A 142 -5.10 -14.13 8.02
C SER A 142 -6.44 -13.51 7.66
N PHE A 143 -6.49 -12.19 7.58
CA PHE A 143 -7.67 -11.42 7.21
C PHE A 143 -7.30 -10.48 6.07
N LYS A 144 -8.11 -10.46 5.01
CA LYS A 144 -8.00 -9.37 4.02
C LYS A 144 -8.54 -8.09 4.64
N VAL A 145 -7.81 -6.98 4.51
CA VAL A 145 -8.31 -5.69 4.98
C VAL A 145 -8.85 -4.89 3.79
N VAL A 146 -10.05 -4.34 4.00
CA VAL A 146 -10.69 -3.45 3.05
C VAL A 146 -10.41 -2.02 3.49
N GLU A 147 -9.60 -1.35 2.68
CA GLU A 147 -9.02 -0.04 2.97
C GLU A 147 -10.05 1.08 3.13
N ALA A 148 -9.99 1.76 4.28
CA ALA A 148 -10.67 3.02 4.47
C ALA A 148 -9.88 4.14 3.77
N ASP A 149 -8.55 4.04 3.75
CA ASP A 149 -7.65 4.97 3.11
C ASP A 149 -7.67 4.87 1.58
N LYS A 150 -7.12 5.90 0.91
CA LYS A 150 -7.17 6.02 -0.55
C LYS A 150 -5.81 6.36 -1.13
N CYS A 151 -5.38 5.59 -2.12
CA CYS A 151 -4.17 5.91 -2.87
C CYS A 151 -4.43 7.00 -3.92
N ILE A 152 -3.47 7.89 -4.07
CA ILE A 152 -3.33 8.85 -5.16
C ILE A 152 -2.17 8.41 -6.03
N PHE A 153 -2.37 8.28 -7.34
CA PHE A 153 -1.27 8.07 -8.28
C PHE A 153 -1.26 9.14 -9.37
N LEU A 154 -0.18 9.19 -10.14
CA LEU A 154 0.03 10.20 -11.17
C LEU A 154 0.00 9.57 -12.57
N ALA A 155 -1.08 9.81 -13.32
CA ALA A 155 -1.13 9.43 -14.73
C ALA A 155 -0.28 10.40 -15.56
N SER A 156 0.47 9.87 -16.52
CA SER A 156 1.49 10.64 -17.23
C SER A 156 1.69 10.25 -18.69
N ASN A 157 0.68 9.65 -19.33
CA ASN A 157 0.70 9.21 -20.72
C ASN A 157 1.78 8.15 -20.97
N SER A 158 1.95 7.24 -20.01
CA SER A 158 2.92 6.15 -20.09
C SER A 158 2.26 4.90 -20.69
N THR A 159 3.04 4.10 -21.41
CA THR A 159 2.61 2.75 -21.83
C THR A 159 2.58 1.76 -20.66
N THR A 160 3.19 2.12 -19.54
CA THR A 160 3.21 1.32 -18.31
C THR A 160 2.43 2.07 -17.23
N PRO A 161 1.30 1.53 -16.73
CA PRO A 161 0.52 2.13 -15.66
C PRO A 161 1.37 2.49 -14.44
N GLY A 162 1.15 3.68 -13.86
CA GLY A 162 1.90 4.17 -12.70
C GLY A 162 3.38 4.53 -12.94
N ALA A 163 3.87 4.46 -14.18
CA ALA A 163 5.23 4.90 -14.52
C ALA A 163 5.23 6.35 -15.06
N SER A 164 6.39 7.00 -15.01
CA SER A 164 6.59 8.32 -15.59
C SER A 164 6.54 8.28 -17.13
N GLY A 165 5.81 9.22 -17.73
CA GLY A 165 5.68 9.41 -19.17
C GLY A 165 5.79 10.89 -19.58
N PRO A 166 5.57 11.21 -20.86
CA PRO A 166 5.72 12.56 -21.40
C PRO A 166 4.66 13.55 -20.90
N GLY A 167 3.61 13.09 -20.20
CA GLY A 167 2.49 13.89 -19.74
C GLY A 167 1.44 14.14 -20.81
N PHE A 168 0.44 14.94 -20.43
CA PHE A 168 -0.70 15.33 -21.24
C PHE A 168 -0.71 16.85 -21.44
N THR A 169 -1.06 17.29 -22.65
CA THR A 169 -1.44 18.68 -22.88
C THR A 169 -2.81 18.97 -22.26
N GLY A 170 -3.23 20.24 -22.28
CA GLY A 170 -4.53 20.70 -21.75
C GLY A 170 -5.75 20.10 -22.46
N ASN A 171 -5.60 19.48 -23.64
CA ASN A 171 -6.67 18.71 -24.26
C ASN A 171 -6.75 17.31 -23.64
N LEU A 172 -7.48 17.21 -22.54
CA LEU A 172 -7.72 15.95 -21.85
C LEU A 172 -8.97 15.22 -22.39
N GLY A 173 -9.74 15.86 -23.27
CA GLY A 173 -11.07 15.39 -23.67
C GLY A 173 -12.16 15.80 -22.67
N GLY A 174 -11.96 16.93 -21.98
CA GLY A 174 -12.80 17.36 -20.86
C GLY A 174 -12.63 16.48 -19.61
N ILE A 175 -13.54 16.64 -18.64
CA ILE A 175 -13.51 15.86 -17.39
C ILE A 175 -13.62 14.35 -17.64
N ALA A 176 -14.54 13.94 -18.51
CA ALA A 176 -14.71 12.53 -18.84
C ALA A 176 -13.45 11.93 -19.47
N GLY A 177 -12.77 12.68 -20.35
CA GLY A 177 -11.50 12.24 -20.93
C GLY A 177 -10.35 12.22 -19.93
N ALA A 178 -10.28 13.18 -19.00
CA ALA A 178 -9.31 13.17 -17.92
C ALA A 178 -9.50 11.97 -16.98
N ASP A 179 -10.74 11.65 -16.62
CA ASP A 179 -11.07 10.44 -15.86
C ASP A 179 -10.67 9.19 -16.65
N ALA A 180 -11.04 9.07 -17.93
CA ALA A 180 -10.68 7.92 -18.74
C ALA A 180 -9.16 7.68 -18.80
N LYS A 181 -8.34 8.75 -18.78
CA LYS A 181 -6.88 8.65 -18.68
C LYS A 181 -6.43 8.07 -17.33
N CYS A 182 -7.01 8.55 -16.23
CA CYS A 182 -6.76 7.94 -14.91
C CYS A 182 -7.17 6.46 -14.89
N GLN A 183 -8.35 6.13 -15.41
CA GLN A 183 -8.84 4.75 -15.44
C GLN A 183 -7.93 3.84 -16.28
N ALA A 184 -7.42 4.33 -17.40
CA ALA A 184 -6.52 3.59 -18.28
C ALA A 184 -5.12 3.37 -17.67
N GLU A 185 -4.63 4.31 -16.86
CA GLU A 185 -3.30 4.24 -16.22
C GLU A 185 -3.35 3.76 -14.78
N LYS A 186 -4.51 3.29 -14.29
CA LYS A 186 -4.63 2.70 -12.95
C LYS A 186 -3.62 1.55 -12.79
N PRO A 187 -2.71 1.62 -11.80
CA PRO A 187 -1.84 0.50 -11.46
C PRO A 187 -2.64 -0.73 -11.01
N ALA A 188 -2.15 -1.91 -11.35
CA ALA A 188 -2.82 -3.18 -11.02
C ALA A 188 -2.91 -3.41 -9.50
N ASP A 189 -1.89 -2.97 -8.76
CA ASP A 189 -1.78 -3.16 -7.30
C ASP A 189 -2.72 -2.24 -6.52
N LEU A 190 -3.24 -1.18 -7.15
CA LEU A 190 -4.15 -0.29 -6.46
C LEU A 190 -5.54 -0.93 -6.30
N PRO A 191 -6.21 -0.72 -5.15
CA PRO A 191 -7.55 -1.24 -4.88
C PRO A 191 -8.65 -0.85 -5.89
N GLY A 192 -9.75 -1.62 -5.90
CA GLY A 192 -10.97 -1.26 -6.65
C GLY A 192 -10.88 -1.33 -8.18
N ASN A 193 -11.99 -0.99 -8.83
CA ASN A 193 -12.10 -1.01 -10.29
C ASN A 193 -11.51 0.25 -10.91
N ALA A 194 -11.00 0.13 -12.14
CA ALA A 194 -10.52 1.28 -12.92
C ALA A 194 -11.51 2.45 -12.92
N SER A 195 -12.81 2.18 -13.14
CA SER A 195 -13.87 3.19 -13.21
C SER A 195 -14.08 4.03 -11.94
N GLU A 196 -13.54 3.60 -10.80
CA GLU A 196 -13.61 4.33 -9.52
C GLU A 196 -12.58 5.47 -9.46
N TYR A 197 -11.65 5.54 -10.42
CA TYR A 197 -10.57 6.52 -10.44
C TYR A 197 -10.92 7.74 -11.29
N LYS A 198 -10.68 8.91 -10.71
CA LYS A 198 -10.99 10.22 -11.29
C LYS A 198 -9.83 11.19 -11.17
N ALA A 199 -9.76 12.12 -12.11
CA ALA A 199 -8.76 13.18 -12.08
C ALA A 199 -9.13 14.28 -11.06
N LEU A 200 -8.18 14.74 -10.26
CA LEU A 200 -8.37 15.94 -9.44
C LEU A 200 -8.20 17.18 -10.31
N LEU A 201 -9.31 17.69 -10.83
CA LEU A 201 -9.36 18.89 -11.67
C LEU A 201 -10.50 19.81 -11.23
N GLY A 202 -10.25 21.11 -11.19
CA GLY A 202 -11.23 22.15 -10.92
C GLY A 202 -12.01 22.54 -12.17
N ILE A 203 -13.34 22.50 -12.09
CA ILE A 203 -14.26 23.15 -13.03
C ILE A 203 -15.45 23.69 -12.25
N THR A 204 -15.74 24.99 -12.41
CA THR A 204 -16.77 25.72 -11.67
C THR A 204 -18.12 25.02 -11.60
N ALA A 205 -18.57 24.39 -12.70
CA ALA A 205 -19.90 23.78 -12.82
C ALA A 205 -20.00 22.32 -12.33
N THR A 206 -18.87 21.61 -12.14
CA THR A 206 -18.90 20.14 -11.95
C THR A 206 -17.97 19.68 -10.83
N ARG A 207 -16.72 20.13 -10.85
CA ARG A 207 -15.69 19.78 -9.85
C ARG A 207 -15.29 21.00 -9.08
N ASN A 208 -16.17 21.39 -8.16
CA ASN A 208 -16.02 22.58 -7.36
C ASN A 208 -16.42 22.28 -5.91
N PRO A 209 -15.46 22.00 -5.02
CA PRO A 209 -15.76 21.68 -3.63
C PRO A 209 -16.30 22.89 -2.86
N THR A 210 -16.18 24.12 -3.39
CA THR A 210 -16.64 25.36 -2.76
C THR A 210 -18.03 25.79 -3.23
N GLN A 211 -18.77 24.94 -3.95
CA GLN A 211 -20.18 25.22 -4.22
C GLN A 211 -20.99 25.22 -2.92
N ALA A 212 -21.98 26.13 -2.85
CA ALA A 212 -22.81 26.28 -1.66
C ALA A 212 -23.55 24.97 -1.32
N PRO A 213 -23.95 24.74 -0.05
CA PRO A 213 -24.52 23.47 0.38
C PRO A 213 -25.79 23.04 -0.35
N SER A 214 -26.52 24.01 -0.92
CA SER A 214 -27.73 23.80 -1.74
C SER A 214 -27.44 23.31 -3.16
N THR A 215 -26.18 23.29 -3.58
CA THR A 215 -25.72 22.74 -4.87
C THR A 215 -24.52 21.84 -4.60
N PRO A 216 -24.73 20.54 -4.32
CA PRO A 216 -23.63 19.64 -4.02
C PRO A 216 -22.69 19.54 -5.21
N ALA A 217 -21.39 19.51 -4.94
CA ALA A 217 -20.39 19.16 -5.95
C ALA A 217 -20.65 17.71 -6.40
N THR A 218 -21.12 17.53 -7.64
CA THR A 218 -21.63 16.23 -8.11
C THR A 218 -20.52 15.24 -8.43
N ASP A 219 -19.27 15.68 -8.55
CA ASP A 219 -18.17 14.86 -9.08
C ASP A 219 -16.80 15.14 -8.45
N TRP A 220 -16.77 15.60 -7.20
CA TRP A 220 -15.51 15.88 -6.51
C TRP A 220 -14.83 14.58 -5.99
N PRO A 221 -13.54 14.33 -6.28
CA PRO A 221 -12.89 13.06 -5.98
C PRO A 221 -12.44 12.91 -4.52
N LEU A 222 -12.22 14.01 -3.78
CA LEU A 222 -11.78 13.94 -2.39
C LEU A 222 -12.98 13.90 -1.42
N LYS A 223 -12.95 13.01 -0.43
CA LYS A 223 -13.99 12.89 0.62
C LYS A 223 -13.48 13.43 1.94
N ILE A 224 -14.36 13.91 2.81
CA ILE A 224 -13.97 14.44 4.13
C ILE A 224 -13.54 13.30 5.06
N GLY A 225 -12.46 13.49 5.82
CA GLY A 225 -12.03 12.56 6.87
C GLY A 225 -11.28 11.32 6.37
N VAL A 226 -10.87 11.30 5.10
CA VAL A 226 -10.15 10.18 4.48
C VAL A 226 -8.66 10.50 4.45
N ARG A 227 -7.80 9.52 4.79
CA ARG A 227 -6.36 9.66 4.59
C ARG A 227 -6.02 9.31 3.15
N TYR A 228 -5.16 10.13 2.55
CA TYR A 228 -4.68 9.90 1.20
C TYR A 228 -3.18 9.66 1.21
N PHE A 229 -2.74 8.64 0.49
CA PHE A 229 -1.32 8.26 0.35
C PHE A 229 -0.88 8.42 -1.09
N SER A 230 0.36 8.86 -1.31
CA SER A 230 0.98 8.92 -2.63
C SER A 230 1.47 7.54 -3.03
N TYR A 231 1.02 7.03 -4.17
CA TYR A 231 1.47 5.75 -4.72
C TYR A 231 2.59 5.95 -5.75
N SER A 232 3.57 5.06 -5.71
CA SER A 232 4.57 4.88 -6.76
C SER A 232 4.85 3.40 -6.94
N ALA A 233 5.02 2.93 -8.19
CA ALA A 233 5.35 1.53 -8.46
C ALA A 233 6.67 1.06 -7.80
N SER A 234 7.55 1.99 -7.44
CA SER A 234 8.81 1.71 -6.74
C SER A 234 8.73 1.79 -5.22
N ALA A 235 7.62 2.28 -4.69
CA ALA A 235 7.32 2.44 -3.27
C ALA A 235 5.80 2.34 -3.08
N PRO A 236 5.22 1.14 -3.26
CA PRO A 236 3.78 0.93 -3.31
C PRO A 236 3.10 1.19 -1.96
N GLU A 237 3.81 1.05 -0.84
CA GLU A 237 3.35 1.42 0.51
C GLU A 237 2.96 2.90 0.61
N GLY A 238 3.57 3.72 -0.25
CA GLY A 238 3.29 5.13 -0.36
C GLY A 238 3.68 5.98 0.83
N ALA A 239 3.36 7.27 0.75
CA ALA A 239 3.56 8.22 1.83
C ALA A 239 2.27 9.00 2.11
N LEU A 240 1.91 9.13 3.38
CA LEU A 240 0.74 9.89 3.81
C LEU A 240 0.86 11.33 3.31
N ILE A 241 -0.05 11.73 2.42
CA ILE A 241 -0.18 13.10 1.90
C ILE A 241 -0.88 13.95 2.97
N GLY A 242 -1.96 13.42 3.53
CA GLY A 242 -2.69 14.04 4.63
C GLY A 242 -4.12 13.51 4.74
N THR A 243 -4.80 13.96 5.78
CA THR A 243 -6.24 13.72 5.98
C THR A 243 -7.01 14.92 5.47
N THR A 244 -7.96 14.68 4.58
CA THR A 244 -8.81 15.74 4.03
C THR A 244 -9.81 16.25 5.07
N VAL A 245 -10.08 17.55 5.04
CA VAL A 245 -11.01 18.24 5.93
C VAL A 245 -12.16 18.86 5.14
N SER A 246 -13.21 19.27 5.84
CA SER A 246 -14.25 20.12 5.24
C SER A 246 -13.69 21.52 4.94
N ASN A 247 -14.07 22.09 3.80
CA ASN A 247 -13.81 23.50 3.50
C ASN A 247 -14.86 24.45 4.08
N GLY A 248 -15.88 23.92 4.78
CA GLY A 248 -16.95 24.70 5.43
C GLY A 248 -17.97 25.36 4.49
N ILE A 249 -17.83 25.21 3.17
CA ILE A 249 -18.67 25.88 2.17
C ILE A 249 -19.54 24.86 1.40
N GLY A 250 -19.06 23.64 1.17
CA GLY A 250 -19.78 22.59 0.46
C GLY A 250 -20.27 21.43 1.32
N SER A 251 -21.18 20.62 0.76
CA SER A 251 -21.65 19.37 1.38
C SER A 251 -20.74 18.20 0.98
N GLY A 252 -20.09 17.58 1.97
CA GLY A 252 -19.42 16.27 1.83
C GLY A 252 -18.11 16.21 1.01
N SER A 253 -17.60 17.34 0.50
CA SER A 253 -16.36 17.40 -0.29
C SER A 253 -15.14 17.70 0.60
N GLY A 254 -14.12 16.84 0.51
CA GLY A 254 -12.87 17.02 1.25
C GLY A 254 -11.87 17.90 0.51
N ILE A 255 -11.04 18.64 1.24
CA ILE A 255 -9.85 19.33 0.72
C ILE A 255 -8.66 19.02 1.60
N PHE A 256 -7.44 19.16 1.09
CA PHE A 256 -6.26 19.07 1.95
C PHE A 256 -6.06 20.36 2.75
N SER A 257 -5.66 20.21 4.01
CA SER A 257 -5.08 21.29 4.80
C SER A 257 -3.59 21.40 4.48
N PHE A 258 -3.08 22.63 4.42
CA PHE A 258 -1.66 22.88 4.20
C PHE A 258 -0.95 23.27 5.52
N PRO A 259 0.32 22.86 5.72
CA PRO A 259 1.11 22.02 4.82
C PRO A 259 0.66 20.54 4.82
N LEU A 260 0.86 19.86 3.69
CA LEU A 260 0.73 18.42 3.54
C LEU A 260 1.81 17.69 4.37
N ASN A 261 1.53 16.44 4.76
CA ASN A 261 2.49 15.55 5.40
C ASN A 261 3.60 15.09 4.44
N SER A 262 3.24 14.86 3.18
CA SER A 262 4.16 14.60 2.06
C SER A 262 3.63 15.24 0.77
N SER A 263 4.47 15.31 -0.27
CA SER A 263 4.01 15.85 -1.55
C SER A 263 3.04 14.88 -2.24
N ILE A 264 2.29 15.38 -3.22
CA ILE A 264 1.33 14.57 -3.99
C ILE A 264 2.09 13.56 -4.87
N ASP A 265 3.23 13.96 -5.45
CA ASP A 265 4.20 13.01 -5.98
C ASP A 265 4.98 12.33 -4.86
N HIS A 266 5.13 11.01 -5.01
CA HIS A 266 5.98 10.23 -4.12
C HIS A 266 7.46 10.63 -4.27
N LEU A 267 8.27 10.52 -3.22
CA LEU A 267 9.69 10.92 -3.26
C LEU A 267 10.54 10.15 -4.28
N SER A 268 10.08 8.96 -4.68
CA SER A 268 10.71 8.11 -5.69
C SER A 268 10.27 8.43 -7.13
N ASP A 269 9.37 9.40 -7.30
CA ASP A 269 8.91 9.86 -8.60
C ASP A 269 9.98 10.73 -9.29
N GLY A 270 10.58 10.19 -10.34
CA GLY A 270 11.62 10.86 -11.11
C GLY A 270 11.11 11.89 -12.13
N SER A 271 9.79 12.04 -12.29
CA SER A 271 9.23 12.95 -13.29
C SER A 271 9.54 14.42 -12.98
N ALA A 272 9.87 15.19 -14.01
CA ALA A 272 10.04 16.63 -13.91
C ALA A 272 8.72 17.42 -14.04
N LEU A 273 7.61 16.74 -14.33
CA LEU A 273 6.35 17.37 -14.69
C LEU A 273 5.49 17.73 -13.48
N ASN A 274 4.86 18.91 -13.58
CA ASN A 274 3.83 19.40 -12.67
C ASN A 274 2.46 18.75 -12.94
N PHE A 275 1.45 19.13 -12.16
CA PHE A 275 0.11 18.54 -12.23
C PHE A 275 -0.90 19.51 -12.81
N TRP A 276 -1.74 19.07 -13.74
CA TRP A 276 -2.96 19.81 -14.06
C TRP A 276 -3.89 19.81 -12.86
N THR A 277 -4.36 20.98 -12.45
CA THR A 277 -5.32 21.10 -11.34
C THR A 277 -6.46 22.05 -11.69
N GLY A 278 -6.19 23.23 -12.27
CA GLY A 278 -7.22 24.26 -12.46
C GLY A 278 -7.82 24.78 -11.15
N LEU A 279 -7.10 24.65 -10.04
CA LEU A 279 -7.54 25.01 -8.69
C LEU A 279 -6.76 26.20 -8.15
N GLY A 280 -7.41 27.00 -7.32
CA GLY A 280 -6.79 27.98 -6.43
C GLY A 280 -6.30 27.33 -5.15
N SER A 281 -5.58 28.10 -4.32
CA SER A 281 -4.99 27.62 -3.07
C SER A 281 -6.04 27.17 -2.05
N SER A 282 -7.29 27.57 -2.23
CA SER A 282 -8.44 27.19 -1.42
C SER A 282 -9.29 26.10 -2.07
N PHE A 283 -8.75 25.42 -3.10
CA PHE A 283 -9.44 24.41 -3.92
C PHE A 283 -10.67 24.95 -4.67
N ASP A 284 -10.83 26.27 -4.80
CA ASP A 284 -11.81 26.87 -5.70
C ASP A 284 -11.33 26.73 -7.15
N PRO A 285 -12.19 26.33 -8.11
CA PRO A 285 -11.79 26.30 -9.51
C PRO A 285 -11.44 27.70 -10.03
N ILE A 286 -10.24 27.86 -10.58
CA ILE A 286 -9.88 29.07 -11.30
C ILE A 286 -10.73 29.07 -12.58
N GLY A 287 -11.55 30.13 -12.76
CA GLY A 287 -12.61 30.19 -13.77
C GLY A 287 -12.18 29.92 -15.23
N GLY A 288 -13.16 29.90 -16.14
CA GLY A 288 -13.05 29.32 -17.50
C GLY A 288 -11.93 29.82 -18.43
N SER A 289 -11.20 30.89 -18.09
CA SER A 289 -10.03 31.35 -18.88
C SER A 289 -8.74 30.59 -18.58
N TYR A 290 -8.68 29.83 -17.48
CA TYR A 290 -7.46 29.20 -16.98
C TYR A 290 -7.61 27.69 -16.74
N ASN A 291 -8.43 27.05 -17.57
CA ASN A 291 -8.68 25.62 -17.53
C ASN A 291 -8.62 24.99 -18.92
N CYS A 292 -7.90 25.60 -19.88
CA CYS A 292 -7.72 25.04 -21.22
C CYS A 292 -9.04 24.73 -21.96
N SER A 293 -9.96 25.70 -21.94
CA SER A 293 -11.32 25.54 -22.47
C SER A 293 -12.04 24.33 -21.85
N SER A 294 -12.02 24.26 -20.52
CA SER A 294 -12.51 23.09 -19.76
C SER A 294 -11.84 21.77 -20.18
N TYR A 295 -10.52 21.83 -20.38
CA TYR A 295 -9.64 20.75 -20.77
C TYR A 295 -9.97 20.11 -22.13
N THR A 296 -10.42 20.92 -23.08
CA THR A 296 -10.72 20.49 -24.47
C THR A 296 -9.77 21.10 -25.50
N ASP A 297 -8.92 22.04 -25.10
CA ASP A 297 -7.90 22.66 -25.96
C ASP A 297 -6.49 22.45 -25.39
N GLY A 298 -5.59 21.93 -26.21
CA GLY A 298 -4.20 21.66 -25.88
C GLY A 298 -3.23 22.50 -26.69
N THR A 299 -3.72 23.55 -27.36
CA THR A 299 -2.96 24.36 -28.31
C THR A 299 -2.91 25.81 -27.91
N SER A 300 -4.00 26.35 -27.36
CA SER A 300 -4.12 27.76 -27.01
C SER A 300 -4.58 27.95 -25.57
N GLY A 301 -4.30 29.13 -25.02
CA GLY A 301 -4.68 29.51 -23.65
C GLY A 301 -3.74 28.95 -22.58
N TYR A 302 -4.23 29.04 -21.33
CA TYR A 302 -3.47 28.69 -20.14
C TYR A 302 -4.30 27.80 -19.20
N GLY A 303 -3.61 26.98 -18.42
CA GLY A 303 -4.22 26.17 -17.37
C GLY A 303 -3.44 26.28 -16.06
N TYR A 304 -4.16 26.29 -14.93
CA TYR A 304 -3.53 26.28 -13.61
C TYR A 304 -2.99 24.90 -13.22
N TYR A 305 -1.89 24.92 -12.47
CA TYR A 305 -1.17 23.71 -12.09
C TYR A 305 -0.72 23.69 -10.64
N GLY A 306 -0.52 22.46 -10.13
CA GLY A 306 0.14 22.16 -8.88
C GLY A 306 1.62 21.81 -9.07
N LEU A 307 2.47 22.25 -8.14
CA LEU A 307 3.91 21.97 -8.15
C LEU A 307 4.23 20.62 -7.53
N ARG A 308 5.06 19.84 -8.23
CA ARG A 308 5.72 18.64 -7.68
C ARG A 308 6.67 18.97 -6.53
N GLY A 309 6.87 18.02 -5.62
CA GLY A 309 7.79 18.11 -4.49
C GLY A 309 7.43 19.19 -3.47
N ASN A 310 6.22 19.74 -3.54
CA ASN A 310 5.75 20.81 -2.65
C ASN A 310 4.69 20.28 -1.67
N THR A 311 4.70 20.80 -0.45
CA THR A 311 3.70 20.48 0.60
C THR A 311 2.84 21.68 1.00
N SER A 312 3.15 22.89 0.53
CA SER A 312 2.29 24.06 0.73
C SER A 312 1.10 24.04 -0.23
N SER A 313 0.27 25.09 -0.20
CA SER A 313 -0.84 25.26 -1.16
C SER A 313 -0.40 25.26 -2.64
N SER A 314 0.89 25.50 -2.90
CA SER A 314 1.45 25.39 -4.25
C SER A 314 1.41 23.98 -4.82
N SER A 315 1.23 22.93 -4.01
CA SER A 315 1.06 21.55 -4.47
C SER A 315 -0.19 21.35 -5.33
N VAL A 316 -1.21 22.20 -5.15
CA VAL A 316 -2.44 22.19 -5.96
C VAL A 316 -2.64 23.48 -6.76
N SER A 317 -2.02 24.59 -6.36
CA SER A 317 -2.20 25.90 -6.97
C SER A 317 -0.94 26.74 -6.91
N SER A 318 -0.13 26.68 -7.97
CA SER A 318 1.08 27.50 -8.10
C SER A 318 0.86 28.69 -9.03
N TYR A 319 0.66 28.42 -10.32
CA TYR A 319 0.43 29.44 -11.34
C TYR A 319 -0.23 28.79 -12.57
N TYR A 320 -0.12 29.41 -13.73
CA TYR A 320 -0.53 28.85 -15.00
C TYR A 320 0.64 28.60 -15.95
N PHE A 321 0.48 27.63 -16.85
CA PHE A 321 1.32 27.48 -18.04
C PHE A 321 0.46 27.21 -19.27
N ALA A 322 1.08 27.29 -20.45
CA ALA A 322 0.37 27.16 -21.72
C ALA A 322 -0.28 25.79 -21.85
N CYS A 323 -1.50 25.72 -22.39
CA CYS A 323 -2.22 24.45 -22.57
C CYS A 323 -1.50 23.46 -23.50
N SER A 324 -0.51 23.90 -24.27
CA SER A 324 0.38 23.04 -25.05
C SER A 324 1.50 22.39 -24.23
N SER A 325 1.72 22.82 -22.99
CA SER A 325 2.75 22.25 -22.13
C SER A 325 2.26 20.95 -21.51
N PRO A 326 3.12 19.92 -21.43
CA PRO A 326 2.76 18.67 -20.78
C PRO A 326 2.69 18.80 -19.26
N ALA A 327 1.69 18.16 -18.67
CA ALA A 327 1.56 17.95 -17.23
C ALA A 327 0.94 16.59 -16.93
N ARG A 328 0.97 16.20 -15.66
CA ARG A 328 0.41 14.94 -15.17
C ARG A 328 -0.96 15.13 -14.56
N LEU A 329 -1.70 14.05 -14.42
CA LEU A 329 -3.00 14.05 -13.75
C LEU A 329 -2.87 13.38 -12.39
N ILE A 330 -3.44 14.02 -11.38
CA ILE A 330 -3.61 13.44 -10.05
C ILE A 330 -4.84 12.55 -10.11
N CYS A 331 -4.67 11.25 -9.93
CA CYS A 331 -5.73 10.26 -10.06
C CYS A 331 -6.08 9.66 -8.70
N ILE A 332 -7.36 9.68 -8.36
CA ILE A 332 -7.87 9.41 -7.01
C ILE A 332 -9.04 8.44 -7.10
N ARG A 333 -9.06 7.42 -6.24
CA ARG A 333 -10.21 6.54 -6.05
C ARG A 333 -11.32 7.25 -5.28
N GLN A 334 -12.56 7.21 -5.77
CA GLN A 334 -13.74 7.76 -5.11
C GLN A 334 -14.38 6.84 -4.07
#